data_AF-A0A1H2X1R1-F1
#
_entry.id   AF-A0A1H2X1R1-F1
#
_cell.length_a   1.000
_cell.length_b   1.000
_cell.length_c   1.000
_cell.angle_alpha   90.00
_cell.angle_beta   90.00
_cell.angle_gamma   90.00
#
_symmetry.space_group_name_H-M   'P 1'
#
loop_
_entity.id
_entity.type
_entity.pdbx_description
1 polymer ?
#
loop_
_entity_poly.entity_id
_entity_poly.type
_entity_poly.pdbx_seq_one_letter_code
_entity_poly.pdbx_strand_id
1 'polypeptide(L)'
;MRQSDRVRSLAVFAEERLDAFPDIPTAEEITGDPWAAGTWRGVVGPAGLPGDVRETLVEASQAVYESEEFQSFMADQGFGTQWKGPEDFRDFMAEADDNNAEIIDKLGLAE
;
A
#
# COMPACT_ATOMS: atom_id res chain seq x y z
N MET A 1 2.42 11.88 15.98
CA MET A 1 3.35 12.93 15.46
C MET A 1 2.66 14.16 14.86
N ARG A 2 1.40 14.12 14.38
CA ARG A 2 0.70 15.31 13.83
C ARG A 2 -0.04 16.20 14.84
N GLN A 3 -0.33 15.71 16.06
CA GLN A 3 -1.11 16.44 17.07
C GLN A 3 -0.39 17.59 17.78
N SER A 4 0.84 17.94 17.38
CA SER A 4 1.64 18.95 18.07
C SER A 4 1.79 20.28 17.33
N ASP A 5 1.07 20.52 16.22
CA ASP A 5 1.20 21.72 15.35
C ASP A 5 2.62 21.97 14.81
N ARG A 6 3.53 21.00 14.97
CA ARG A 6 4.94 21.12 14.56
C ARG A 6 5.16 20.78 13.09
N VAL A 7 4.19 20.13 12.44
CA VAL A 7 4.30 19.63 11.07
C VAL A 7 2.99 19.89 10.35
N ARG A 8 3.06 20.55 9.19
CA ARG A 8 1.94 20.72 8.27
C ARG A 8 2.05 19.71 7.15
N SER A 9 1.01 18.92 6.96
CA SER A 9 0.95 17.93 5.89
C SER A 9 0.34 18.55 4.65
N LEU A 10 0.96 18.32 3.49
CA LEU A 10 0.60 19.03 2.25
C LEU A 10 -0.23 18.16 1.32
N ALA A 11 0.14 16.89 1.20
CA ALA A 11 -0.50 15.94 0.32
C ALA A 11 -0.40 14.52 0.91
N VAL A 12 -1.31 13.65 0.50
CA VAL A 12 -1.15 12.20 0.60
C VAL A 12 -0.83 11.63 -0.78
N PHE A 13 0.11 10.70 -0.86
CA PHE A 13 0.49 10.01 -2.10
C PHE A 13 -0.33 8.72 -2.25
N ALA A 14 -1.65 8.87 -2.27
CA ALA A 14 -2.61 7.79 -2.43
C ALA A 14 -3.63 8.19 -3.51
N GLU A 15 -4.30 7.19 -4.10
CA GLU A 15 -5.34 7.40 -5.11
C GLU A 15 -6.52 8.19 -4.54
N GLU A 16 -6.85 7.95 -3.28
CA GLU A 16 -7.92 8.62 -2.55
C GLU A 16 -7.41 9.23 -1.24
N ARG A 17 -8.15 10.19 -0.70
CA ARG A 17 -7.84 10.76 0.62
C ARG A 17 -7.98 9.68 1.68
N LEU A 18 -7.15 9.78 2.72
CA LEU A 18 -7.23 8.85 3.85
C LEU A 18 -8.37 9.25 4.78
N ASP A 19 -9.21 8.30 5.20
CA ASP A 19 -10.31 8.56 6.15
C ASP A 19 -9.84 9.16 7.48
N ALA A 20 -8.63 8.78 7.92
CA ALA A 20 -8.00 9.34 9.11
C ALA A 20 -7.57 10.82 8.93
N PHE A 21 -7.51 11.31 7.69
CA PHE A 21 -7.04 12.65 7.32
C PHE A 21 -7.84 13.26 6.15
N PRO A 22 -9.17 13.44 6.28
CA PRO A 22 -10.04 13.84 5.17
C PRO A 22 -9.73 15.24 4.63
N ASP A 23 -9.11 16.10 5.45
CA ASP A 23 -8.75 17.47 5.08
C ASP A 23 -7.43 17.56 4.28
N ILE A 24 -6.65 16.48 4.20
CA ILE A 24 -5.40 16.47 3.44
C ILE A 24 -5.71 15.99 2.00
N PRO A 25 -5.45 16.81 0.97
CA PRO A 25 -5.68 16.41 -0.41
C PRO A 25 -4.69 15.34 -0.87
N THR A 26 -5.04 14.60 -1.92
CA THR A 26 -4.09 13.75 -2.64
C THR A 26 -3.08 14.60 -3.43
N ALA A 27 -1.96 14.00 -3.82
CA ALA A 27 -1.01 14.67 -4.72
C ALA A 27 -1.67 15.03 -6.06
N GLU A 28 -2.51 14.14 -6.59
CA GLU A 28 -3.26 14.37 -7.84
C GLU A 28 -4.22 15.56 -7.74
N GLU A 29 -4.94 15.73 -6.63
CA GLU A 29 -5.83 16.89 -6.44
C GLU A 29 -5.07 18.23 -6.47
N ILE A 30 -3.76 18.22 -6.17
CA ILE A 30 -2.90 19.40 -6.19
C ILE A 30 -2.23 19.61 -7.55
N THR A 31 -1.71 18.54 -8.16
CA THR A 31 -0.87 18.62 -9.37
C THR A 31 -1.68 18.42 -10.66
N GLY A 32 -2.78 17.69 -10.60
CA GLY A 32 -3.52 17.20 -11.77
C GLY A 32 -2.90 15.98 -12.44
N ASP A 33 -1.76 15.49 -11.93
CA ASP A 33 -1.08 14.30 -12.43
C ASP A 33 -1.40 13.11 -11.50
N PRO A 34 -1.77 11.93 -12.05
CA PRO A 34 -2.07 10.76 -11.24
C PRO A 34 -0.79 10.29 -10.55
N TRP A 35 -0.68 10.61 -9.26
CA TRP A 35 0.50 10.29 -8.45
C TRP A 35 0.11 9.67 -7.12
N ALA A 36 -0.01 8.34 -7.16
CA ALA A 36 -0.08 7.50 -5.97
C ALA A 36 1.27 6.81 -5.77
N ALA A 37 1.87 6.98 -4.61
CA ALA A 37 3.16 6.39 -4.23
C ALA A 37 3.10 6.01 -2.75
N GLY A 38 2.36 4.94 -2.47
CA GLY A 38 2.20 4.39 -1.14
C GLY A 38 3.23 3.32 -0.82
N THR A 39 3.65 3.25 0.45
CA THR A 39 4.37 2.07 0.94
C THR A 39 3.39 0.90 1.06
N TRP A 40 3.64 -0.19 0.35
CA TRP A 40 2.85 -1.41 0.43
C TRP A 40 3.54 -2.48 1.26
N ARG A 41 2.76 -3.45 1.72
CA ARG A 41 3.22 -4.66 2.42
C ARG A 41 2.40 -5.83 1.91
N GLY A 42 2.99 -7.02 1.92
CA GLY A 42 2.25 -8.24 1.64
C GLY A 42 2.99 -9.48 2.09
N VAL A 43 2.33 -10.62 1.91
CA VAL A 43 2.82 -11.94 2.30
C VAL A 43 3.12 -12.72 1.04
N VAL A 44 4.35 -13.24 0.94
CA VAL A 44 4.79 -14.06 -0.20
C VAL A 44 5.23 -15.43 0.30
N GLY A 45 4.81 -16.47 -0.42
CA GLY A 45 5.22 -17.86 -0.17
C GLY A 45 6.38 -18.29 -1.07
N PRO A 46 7.05 -19.40 -0.76
CA PRO A 46 8.09 -19.95 -1.62
C PRO A 46 7.53 -20.44 -2.96
N ALA A 47 8.39 -20.47 -3.99
CA ALA A 47 8.03 -21.05 -5.28
C ALA A 47 7.69 -22.54 -5.13
N GLY A 48 6.63 -22.98 -5.83
CA GLY A 48 6.17 -24.38 -5.78
C GLY A 48 5.37 -24.74 -4.52
N LEU A 49 4.89 -23.75 -3.76
CA LEU A 49 3.99 -23.99 -2.62
C LEU A 49 2.76 -24.81 -3.07
N PRO A 50 2.42 -25.91 -2.36
CA PRO A 50 1.23 -26.68 -2.66
C PRO A 50 -0.04 -25.82 -2.67
N GLY A 51 -0.97 -26.12 -3.58
CA GLY A 51 -2.16 -25.29 -3.81
C GLY A 51 -3.09 -25.19 -2.59
N ASP A 52 -3.25 -26.30 -1.86
CA ASP A 52 -4.02 -26.39 -0.62
C ASP A 52 -3.42 -25.55 0.50
N VAL A 53 -2.09 -25.55 0.61
CA VAL A 53 -1.37 -24.69 1.57
C VAL A 53 -1.50 -23.22 1.18
N ARG A 54 -1.39 -22.90 -0.12
CA ARG A 54 -1.61 -21.54 -0.63
C ARG A 54 -3.02 -21.05 -0.27
N GLU A 55 -4.04 -21.84 -0.55
CA GLU A 55 -5.45 -21.52 -0.27
C GLU A 55 -5.66 -21.24 1.23
N THR A 56 -5.18 -22.13 2.09
CA THR A 56 -5.29 -21.96 3.55
C THR A 56 -4.66 -20.65 4.04
N LEU A 57 -3.48 -20.30 3.52
CA LEU A 57 -2.79 -19.06 3.91
C LEU A 57 -3.50 -17.82 3.39
N VAL A 58 -4.08 -17.87 2.19
CA VAL A 58 -4.83 -16.76 1.60
C VAL A 58 -6.11 -16.51 2.37
N GLU A 59 -6.87 -17.56 2.69
CA GLU A 59 -8.09 -17.46 3.49
C GLU A 59 -7.79 -16.89 4.89
N ALA A 60 -6.75 -17.40 5.56
CA ALA A 60 -6.35 -16.89 6.87
C ALA A 60 -5.93 -15.41 6.81
N SER A 61 -5.20 -15.01 5.77
CA SER A 61 -4.77 -13.63 5.58
C SER A 61 -5.94 -12.69 5.31
N GLN A 62 -6.91 -13.13 4.50
CA GLN A 62 -8.13 -12.39 4.25
C GLN A 62 -8.97 -12.23 5.52
N ALA A 63 -9.14 -13.30 6.30
CA ALA A 63 -9.86 -13.26 7.56
C ALA A 63 -9.23 -12.29 8.57
N VAL A 64 -7.89 -12.22 8.63
CA VAL A 64 -7.18 -11.22 9.44
C VAL A 64 -7.44 -9.81 8.91
N TYR A 65 -7.32 -9.60 7.60
CA TYR A 65 -7.59 -8.30 6.98
C TYR A 65 -9.01 -7.81 7.29
N GLU A 66 -10.01 -8.68 7.21
CA GLU A 66 -11.42 -8.35 7.46
C GLU A 66 -11.75 -8.20 8.96
N SER A 67 -10.84 -8.56 9.86
CA SER A 67 -11.06 -8.47 11.29
C SER A 67 -11.10 -7.02 11.79
N GLU A 68 -12.05 -6.72 12.68
CA GLU A 68 -12.16 -5.41 13.33
C GLU A 68 -10.88 -5.04 14.10
N GLU A 69 -10.22 -6.02 14.72
CA GLU A 69 -8.98 -5.81 15.47
C GLU A 69 -7.87 -5.29 14.56
N PHE A 70 -7.67 -5.91 13.39
CA PHE A 70 -6.66 -5.48 12.44
C PHE A 70 -7.01 -4.12 11.83
N GLN A 71 -8.26 -3.91 11.41
CA GLN A 71 -8.69 -2.64 10.82
C GLN A 71 -8.55 -1.49 11.83
N SER A 72 -8.95 -1.69 13.08
CA SER A 72 -8.80 -0.69 14.15
C SER A 72 -7.34 -0.39 14.44
N PHE A 73 -6.51 -1.43 14.57
CA PHE A 73 -5.08 -1.25 14.80
C PHE A 73 -4.41 -0.43 13.69
N MET A 74 -4.71 -0.72 12.43
CA MET A 74 -4.16 0.01 11.29
C MET A 74 -4.64 1.46 11.26
N ALA A 75 -5.93 1.70 11.50
CA ALA A 75 -6.52 3.03 11.57
C ALA A 75 -5.90 3.89 12.69
N ASP A 76 -5.69 3.31 13.89
CA ASP A 76 -5.06 3.99 15.04
C ASP A 76 -3.62 4.41 14.75
N GLN A 77 -2.91 3.65 13.91
CA GLN A 77 -1.57 4.00 13.43
C GLN A 77 -1.60 5.00 12.25
N GLY A 78 -2.78 5.34 11.74
CA GLY A 78 -2.96 6.25 10.60
C GLY A 78 -2.62 5.61 9.24
N PHE A 79 -2.69 4.29 9.15
CA PHE A 79 -2.51 3.56 7.90
C PHE A 79 -3.86 3.31 7.22
N GLY A 80 -3.90 3.50 5.90
CA GLY A 80 -4.94 2.91 5.06
C GLY A 80 -4.66 1.43 4.82
N THR A 81 -5.72 0.65 4.64
CA THR A 81 -5.62 -0.78 4.31
C THR A 81 -6.26 -1.02 2.94
N GLN A 82 -5.65 -1.88 2.14
CA GLN A 82 -6.21 -2.33 0.87
C GLN A 82 -5.90 -3.82 0.74
N TRP A 83 -6.92 -4.61 0.44
CA TRP A 83 -6.75 -6.02 0.12
C TRP A 83 -6.52 -6.20 -1.38
N LYS A 84 -5.51 -7.01 -1.72
CA LYS A 84 -5.30 -7.53 -3.06
C LYS A 84 -5.18 -9.05 -2.95
N GLY A 85 -5.98 -9.77 -3.72
CA GLY A 85 -5.91 -11.21 -3.77
C GLY A 85 -4.60 -11.71 -4.40
N PRO A 86 -4.35 -13.01 -4.44
CA PRO A 86 -3.05 -13.55 -4.84
C PRO A 86 -2.60 -13.17 -6.26
N GLU A 87 -3.50 -13.15 -7.23
CA GLU A 87 -3.18 -12.78 -8.62
C GLU A 87 -3.02 -11.26 -8.75
N ASP A 88 -3.98 -10.48 -8.24
CA ASP A 88 -3.90 -9.01 -8.26
C ASP A 88 -2.65 -8.49 -7.54
N PHE A 89 -2.27 -9.13 -6.44
CA PHE A 89 -1.07 -8.77 -5.69
C PHE A 89 0.21 -9.13 -6.44
N ARG A 90 0.22 -10.25 -7.18
CA ARG A 90 1.33 -10.62 -8.05
C ARG A 90 1.52 -9.59 -9.16
N ASP A 91 0.44 -9.21 -9.83
CA ASP A 91 0.49 -8.23 -10.91
C ASP A 91 0.93 -6.86 -10.40
N PHE A 92 0.39 -6.43 -9.25
CA PHE A 92 0.82 -5.22 -8.57
C PHE A 92 2.32 -5.23 -8.20
N MET A 93 2.84 -6.35 -7.69
CA MET A 93 4.28 -6.45 -7.37
C MET A 93 5.16 -6.34 -8.62
N ALA A 94 4.75 -6.98 -9.73
CA ALA A 94 5.50 -6.90 -10.98
C ALA A 94 5.51 -5.47 -11.54
N GLU A 95 4.35 -4.80 -11.54
CA GLU A 95 4.24 -3.40 -11.96
C GLU A 95 5.08 -2.47 -11.06
N ALA A 96 5.05 -2.68 -9.74
CA ALA A 96 5.85 -1.90 -8.81
C ALA A 96 7.36 -2.11 -9.02
N ASP A 97 7.78 -3.33 -9.34
CA ASP A 97 9.19 -3.65 -9.64
C ASP A 97 9.65 -2.94 -10.92
N ASP A 98 8.87 -3.06 -12.01
CA ASP A 98 9.14 -2.40 -13.29
C ASP A 98 9.21 -0.87 -13.14
N ASN A 99 8.21 -0.28 -12.47
CA ASN A 99 8.17 1.17 -12.23
C ASN A 99 9.37 1.64 -11.41
N ASN A 100 9.75 0.90 -10.37
CA ASN A 100 10.91 1.24 -9.54
C ASN A 100 12.22 1.11 -10.33
N ALA A 101 12.36 0.05 -11.14
CA ALA A 101 13.53 -0.13 -12.00
C ALA A 101 13.70 1.04 -12.98
N GLU A 102 12.60 1.49 -13.63
CA GLU A 102 12.61 2.64 -14.53
C GLU A 102 13.01 3.95 -13.81
N ILE A 103 12.50 4.18 -12.60
CA ILE A 103 12.84 5.36 -11.79
C ILE A 103 14.32 5.31 -11.39
N ILE A 104 14.81 4.17 -10.91
CA ILE A 104 16.20 3.99 -10.49
C ILE A 104 17.16 4.25 -11.66
N ASP A 105 16.86 3.71 -12.85
CA ASP A 105 17.67 3.93 -14.05
C ASP A 105 17.67 5.41 -14.47
N LYS A 106 16.50 6.04 -14.58
CA LYS A 106 16.37 7.46 -14.97
C LYS A 106 17.08 8.41 -14.01
N LEU A 107 17.13 8.06 -12.73
CA LEU A 107 17.82 8.86 -11.71
C LEU A 107 19.32 8.55 -11.61
N GLY A 108 19.83 7.58 -12.37
CA GLY A 108 21.23 7.16 -12.32
C GLY A 108 21.62 6.52 -10.99
N LEU A 109 20.67 5.82 -10.36
CA LEU A 109 20.84 5.14 -9.07
C LEU A 109 21.14 3.65 -9.22
N ALA A 110 21.09 3.12 -10.45
CA ALA A 110 21.55 1.76 -10.75
C ALA A 110 23.09 1.71 -10.74
N GLU A 111 23.66 0.77 -10.00
CA GLU A 111 25.10 0.44 -10.01
C GLU A 111 25.45 -0.61 -11.08
#